data_AF-A0A9W8I2A7-F1
#
_entry.id   AF-A0A9W8I2A7-F1
#
_cell.length_a   1.000
_cell.length_b   1.000
_cell.length_c   1.000
_cell.angle_alpha   90.00
_cell.angle_beta   90.00
_cell.angle_gamma   90.00
#
_symmetry.space_group_name_H-M   'P 1'
#
loop_
_entity.id
_entity.type
_entity.pdbx_description
1 polymer ?
#
loop_
_entity_poly.entity_id
_entity_poly.type
_entity_poly.pdbx_seq_one_letter_code
_entity_poly.pdbx_strand_id
1 'polypeptide(L)'
;MRRHGRIVFMVTALAHLGIFSGDLPRVLTSDDLSLNGLHIIENGFISSVGKGTYGSYGFPPMPFAVAKAGLIAYARMLARTMAQDPRGLLFAAVCPGYVRTDMTGPYAPLTPDQGAETPVYVALADSKRIRRHNGELWKQLKPLKW
;
A
#
# COMPACT_ATOMS: atom_id res chain seq x y z
N MET A 1 11.81 14.26 -10.18
CA MET A 1 11.18 13.22 -11.02
C MET A 1 10.84 13.78 -12.39
N ARG A 2 10.81 12.91 -13.42
CA ARG A 2 10.44 13.27 -14.81
C ARG A 2 8.92 13.43 -14.96
N ARG A 3 8.46 14.09 -16.04
CA ARG A 3 7.04 14.16 -16.41
C ARG A 3 6.46 12.76 -16.58
N HIS A 4 5.23 12.59 -16.13
CA HIS A 4 4.49 11.33 -16.10
C HIS A 4 5.25 10.21 -15.37
N GLY A 5 6.12 10.55 -14.40
CA GLY A 5 6.80 9.57 -13.56
C GLY A 5 5.81 8.73 -12.74
N ARG A 6 6.16 7.46 -12.50
CA ARG A 6 5.37 6.53 -11.71
C ARG A 6 6.19 6.05 -10.52
N ILE A 7 5.55 5.98 -9.36
CA ILE A 7 6.11 5.42 -8.13
C ILE A 7 5.23 4.24 -7.73
N VAL A 8 5.82 3.05 -7.72
CA VAL A 8 5.13 1.80 -7.44
C VAL A 8 5.62 1.25 -6.10
N PHE A 9 4.74 1.19 -5.11
CA PHE A 9 5.01 0.64 -3.80
C PHE A 9 4.63 -0.85 -3.78
N MET A 10 5.59 -1.72 -3.53
CA MET A 10 5.33 -3.16 -3.38
C MET A 10 4.70 -3.46 -2.01
N VAL A 11 3.43 -3.84 -2.01
CA VAL A 11 2.61 -4.09 -0.81
C VAL A 11 2.00 -5.49 -0.84
N THR A 12 1.07 -5.77 0.08
CA THR A 12 0.28 -7.00 0.14
C THR A 12 -1.20 -6.68 0.27
N ALA A 13 -2.05 -7.54 -0.30
CA ALA A 13 -3.49 -7.45 -0.11
C ALA A 13 -3.94 -7.96 1.28
N LEU A 14 -3.05 -8.61 2.03
CA LEU A 14 -3.30 -8.96 3.43
C LEU A 14 -3.49 -7.72 4.30
N ALA A 15 -2.95 -6.57 3.90
CA ALA A 15 -3.08 -5.29 4.59
C ALA A 15 -4.46 -4.64 4.39
N HIS A 16 -5.52 -5.42 4.17
CA HIS A 16 -6.87 -4.89 3.99
C HIS A 16 -7.41 -4.30 5.30
N LEU A 17 -8.22 -3.25 5.23
CA LEU A 17 -8.69 -2.53 6.43
C LEU A 17 -9.42 -3.41 7.45
N GLY A 18 -10.08 -4.49 7.01
CA GLY A 18 -10.81 -5.40 7.90
C GLY A 18 -9.95 -6.19 8.91
N ILE A 19 -8.61 -6.16 8.83
CA ILE A 19 -7.75 -6.73 9.88
C ILE A 19 -7.51 -5.76 11.04
N PHE A 20 -7.78 -4.46 10.84
CA PHE A 20 -7.62 -3.42 11.83
C PHE A 20 -8.96 -3.18 12.51
N SER A 21 -8.93 -2.76 13.78
CA SER A 21 -10.13 -2.45 14.56
C SER A 21 -10.09 -1.05 15.15
N GLY A 22 -11.20 -0.66 15.79
CA GLY A 22 -11.38 0.70 16.31
C GLY A 22 -11.35 1.75 15.20
N ASP A 23 -10.66 2.86 15.46
CA ASP A 23 -10.57 4.00 14.54
C ASP A 23 -9.51 3.83 13.44
N LEU A 24 -8.64 2.83 13.52
CA LEU A 24 -7.51 2.69 12.60
C LEU A 24 -7.94 2.63 11.12
N PRO A 25 -8.98 1.87 10.72
CA PRO A 25 -9.45 1.91 9.33
C PRO A 25 -9.76 3.32 8.84
N ARG A 26 -10.53 4.08 9.64
CA ARG A 26 -10.95 5.45 9.33
C ARG A 26 -9.75 6.39 9.24
N VAL A 27 -8.83 6.30 10.20
CA VAL A 27 -7.63 7.14 10.25
C VAL A 27 -6.68 6.85 9.08
N LEU A 28 -6.44 5.57 8.78
CA LEU A 28 -5.57 5.15 7.67
C LEU A 28 -6.10 5.58 6.29
N THR A 29 -7.42 5.66 6.12
CA THR A 29 -8.04 6.12 4.87
C THR A 29 -8.25 7.63 4.77
N SER A 30 -8.07 8.36 5.88
CA SER A 30 -8.40 9.79 5.97
C SER A 30 -7.63 10.62 4.94
N ASP A 31 -8.33 11.61 4.37
CA ASP A 31 -7.74 12.61 3.49
C ASP A 31 -6.87 13.63 4.27
N ASP A 32 -7.06 13.73 5.58
CA ASP A 32 -6.29 14.60 6.48
C ASP A 32 -5.05 13.92 7.06
N LEU A 33 -4.85 12.62 6.80
CA LEU A 33 -3.69 11.89 7.30
C LEU A 33 -2.40 12.53 6.77
N SER A 34 -1.58 13.06 7.67
CA SER A 34 -0.28 13.64 7.34
C SER A 34 0.84 12.61 7.44
N LEU A 35 2.02 12.92 6.90
CA LEU A 35 3.21 12.07 7.03
C LEU A 35 3.58 11.88 8.52
N ASN A 36 3.46 12.94 9.32
CA ASN A 36 3.70 12.86 10.75
C ASN A 36 2.65 12.00 11.46
N GLY A 37 1.37 12.11 11.08
CA GLY A 37 0.31 11.25 11.60
C GLY A 37 0.56 9.77 11.29
N LEU A 38 0.98 9.46 10.05
CA LEU A 38 1.34 8.11 9.66
C LEU A 38 2.56 7.59 10.44
N HIS A 39 3.58 8.43 10.66
CA HIS A 39 4.73 8.10 11.48
C HIS A 39 4.36 7.79 12.94
N ILE A 40 3.43 8.55 13.53
CA ILE A 40 2.92 8.31 14.88
C ILE A 40 2.21 6.95 14.94
N ILE A 41 1.41 6.59 13.93
CA ILE A 41 0.71 5.30 13.88
C ILE A 41 1.72 4.14 13.84
N GLU A 42 2.69 4.19 12.93
CA GLU A 42 3.71 3.13 12.78
C GLU A 42 4.58 2.98 14.05
N ASN A 43 5.02 4.08 14.65
CA ASN A 43 5.77 4.02 15.92
C ASN A 43 4.89 3.56 17.10
N GLY A 44 3.61 3.93 17.10
CA GLY A 44 2.62 3.45 18.06
C GLY A 44 2.47 1.93 18.00
N PHE A 45 2.45 1.35 16.80
CA PHE A 45 2.48 -0.09 16.62
C PHE A 45 3.76 -0.71 17.22
N ILE A 46 4.94 -0.21 16.83
CA ILE A 46 6.23 -0.73 17.34
C ILE A 46 6.29 -0.68 18.88
N SER A 47 5.90 0.45 19.47
CA SER A 47 5.88 0.66 20.93
C SER A 47 4.90 -0.28 21.63
N SER A 48 3.71 -0.48 21.06
CA SER A 48 2.69 -1.35 21.65
C SER A 48 3.00 -2.85 21.49
N VAL A 49 3.74 -3.25 20.45
CA VAL A 49 4.28 -4.62 20.32
C VAL A 49 5.23 -4.92 21.47
N GLY A 50 6.16 -4.01 21.79
CA GLY A 50 7.09 -4.18 22.92
C GLY A 50 6.41 -4.30 24.29
N LYS A 51 5.15 -3.84 24.39
CA LYS A 51 4.33 -3.90 25.61
C LYS A 51 3.26 -5.00 25.58
N GLY A 52 3.10 -5.71 24.46
CA GLY A 52 2.03 -6.70 24.27
C GLY A 52 0.62 -6.10 24.20
N THR A 53 0.48 -4.80 23.92
CA THR A 53 -0.80 -4.06 23.96
C THR A 53 -1.33 -3.66 22.58
N TYR A 54 -0.67 -4.03 21.49
CA TYR A 54 -1.04 -3.61 20.12
C TYR A 54 -2.51 -3.89 19.76
N GLY A 55 -3.08 -5.00 20.24
CA GLY A 55 -4.47 -5.36 20.00
C GLY A 55 -5.48 -4.37 20.61
N SER A 56 -5.19 -3.79 21.77
CA SER A 56 -6.07 -2.77 22.39
C SER A 56 -6.06 -1.45 21.63
N TYR A 57 -5.02 -1.20 20.82
CA TYR A 57 -4.93 -0.06 19.90
C TYR A 57 -5.48 -0.39 18.50
N GLY A 58 -6.03 -1.59 18.32
CA GLY A 58 -6.68 -2.03 17.10
C GLY A 58 -5.75 -2.57 16.01
N PHE A 59 -4.46 -2.77 16.32
CA PHE A 59 -3.53 -3.39 15.39
C PHE A 59 -3.70 -4.92 15.34
N PRO A 60 -3.57 -5.55 14.16
CA PRO A 60 -3.55 -7.00 14.05
C PRO A 60 -2.23 -7.60 14.57
N PRO A 61 -2.19 -8.90 14.91
CA PRO A 61 -0.97 -9.65 15.19
C PRO A 61 -0.17 -9.97 13.91
N MET A 62 -0.08 -9.02 12.98
CA MET A 62 0.55 -9.20 11.66
C MET A 62 1.46 -7.99 11.33
N PRO A 63 2.67 -7.91 11.93
CA PRO A 63 3.57 -6.77 11.74
C PRO A 63 3.85 -6.44 10.27
N PHE A 64 4.00 -7.47 9.44
CA PHE A 64 4.17 -7.31 8.00
C PHE A 64 2.96 -6.60 7.34
N ALA A 65 1.73 -6.97 7.70
CA ALA A 65 0.53 -6.35 7.16
C ALA A 65 0.36 -4.89 7.62
N VAL A 66 0.74 -4.58 8.87
CA VAL A 66 0.74 -3.20 9.40
C VAL A 66 1.70 -2.33 8.57
N ALA A 67 2.95 -2.75 8.41
CA ALA A 67 3.93 -1.99 7.63
C ALA A 67 3.48 -1.78 6.16
N LYS A 68 2.80 -2.78 5.57
CA LYS A 68 2.26 -2.64 4.21
C LYS A 68 1.01 -1.75 4.15
N ALA A 69 0.17 -1.72 5.19
CA ALA A 69 -0.93 -0.75 5.29
C ALA A 69 -0.40 0.68 5.35
N GLY A 70 0.70 0.92 6.06
CA GLY A 70 1.38 2.21 6.08
C GLY A 70 1.83 2.65 4.68
N LEU A 71 2.39 1.74 3.87
CA LEU A 71 2.75 2.04 2.47
C LEU A 71 1.52 2.32 1.59
N ILE A 72 0.39 1.64 1.80
CA ILE A 72 -0.86 1.92 1.08
C ILE A 72 -1.37 3.32 1.43
N ALA A 73 -1.42 3.65 2.73
CA ALA A 73 -1.80 4.98 3.21
C ALA A 73 -0.85 6.06 2.67
N TYR A 74 0.46 5.77 2.61
CA TYR A 74 1.47 6.68 2.07
C TYR A 74 1.28 6.92 0.56
N ALA A 75 0.99 5.89 -0.22
CA ALA A 75 0.70 6.03 -1.65
C ALA A 75 -0.54 6.91 -1.89
N ARG A 76 -1.61 6.72 -1.11
CA ARG A 76 -2.82 7.57 -1.13
C ARG A 76 -2.49 9.02 -0.79
N MET A 77 -1.67 9.22 0.23
CA MET A 77 -1.23 10.56 0.64
C MET A 77 -0.40 11.25 -0.44
N LEU A 78 0.57 10.57 -1.04
CA LEU A 78 1.35 11.16 -2.12
C LEU A 78 0.48 11.51 -3.33
N ALA A 79 -0.49 10.66 -3.67
CA ALA A 79 -1.44 10.92 -4.75
C ALA A 79 -2.25 12.20 -4.50
N ARG A 80 -2.73 12.45 -3.27
CA ARG A 80 -3.46 13.68 -2.93
C ARG A 80 -2.54 14.90 -2.90
N THR A 81 -1.39 14.81 -2.22
CA THR A 81 -0.46 15.94 -2.02
C THR A 81 0.16 16.40 -3.34
N MET A 82 0.37 15.48 -4.27
CA MET A 82 0.98 15.76 -5.58
C MET A 82 -0.07 15.86 -6.71
N ALA A 83 -1.36 15.95 -6.40
CA ALA A 83 -2.43 15.95 -7.40
C ALA A 83 -2.31 17.11 -8.41
N GLN A 84 -1.83 18.26 -7.95
CA GLN A 84 -1.63 19.48 -8.76
C GLN A 84 -0.21 19.62 -9.29
N ASP A 85 0.66 18.62 -9.10
CA ASP A 85 2.01 18.67 -9.64
C ASP A 85 1.96 18.66 -11.18
N PRO A 86 2.56 19.67 -11.86
CA PRO A 86 2.47 19.81 -13.32
C PRO A 86 3.14 18.66 -14.08
N ARG A 87 3.96 17.84 -13.40
CA ARG A 87 4.57 16.65 -13.97
C ARG A 87 3.55 15.53 -14.16
N GLY A 88 2.39 15.56 -13.50
CA GLY A 88 1.36 14.52 -13.60
C GLY A 88 1.87 13.17 -13.11
N LEU A 89 2.42 13.14 -11.90
CA LEU A 89 2.96 11.94 -11.26
C LEU A 89 1.85 10.96 -10.85
N LEU A 90 2.17 9.67 -10.84
CA LEU A 90 1.28 8.61 -10.40
C LEU A 90 1.93 7.79 -9.29
N PHE A 91 1.17 7.54 -8.24
CA PHE A 91 1.55 6.73 -7.08
C PHE A 91 0.59 5.55 -7.01
N ALA A 92 1.10 4.35 -6.82
CA ALA A 92 0.28 3.16 -6.72
C ALA A 92 0.87 2.19 -5.70
N ALA A 93 0.00 1.61 -4.88
CA ALA A 93 0.35 0.46 -4.07
C ALA A 93 0.00 -0.80 -4.88
N VAL A 94 0.91 -1.76 -5.01
CA VAL A 94 0.71 -2.96 -5.83
C VAL A 94 0.99 -4.23 -5.03
N CYS A 95 0.02 -5.13 -5.01
CA CYS A 95 0.17 -6.49 -4.51
C CYS A 95 0.56 -7.42 -5.67
N PRO A 96 1.75 -8.03 -5.66
CA PRO A 96 2.17 -8.98 -6.71
C PRO A 96 1.48 -10.35 -6.59
N GLY A 97 0.68 -10.57 -5.54
CA GLY A 97 0.11 -11.87 -5.21
C GLY A 97 1.07 -12.74 -4.38
N TYR A 98 0.75 -14.03 -4.28
CA TYR A 98 1.59 -14.99 -3.55
C TYR A 98 2.57 -15.64 -4.53
N VAL A 99 3.77 -15.06 -4.60
CA VAL A 99 4.79 -15.32 -5.62
C VAL A 99 5.89 -16.19 -5.05
N ARG A 100 6.37 -17.19 -5.79
CA ARG A 100 7.46 -18.10 -5.45
C ARG A 100 8.80 -17.37 -5.42
N THR A 101 9.23 -17.02 -4.21
CA THR A 101 10.51 -16.36 -3.90
C THR A 101 11.05 -16.92 -2.59
N ASP A 102 12.25 -16.52 -2.18
CA ASP A 102 12.83 -16.91 -0.89
C ASP A 102 11.94 -16.48 0.31
N MET A 103 11.14 -15.42 0.14
CA MET A 103 10.25 -14.90 1.19
C MET A 103 9.01 -15.80 1.43
N THR A 104 8.60 -16.58 0.44
CA THR A 104 7.31 -17.31 0.42
C THR A 104 7.47 -18.81 0.21
N GLY A 105 8.62 -19.24 -0.29
CA GLY A 105 8.96 -20.64 -0.55
C GLY A 105 8.41 -21.20 -1.87
N PRO A 106 8.74 -22.46 -2.16
CA PRO A 106 8.48 -23.10 -3.46
C PRO A 106 6.99 -23.38 -3.73
N TYR A 107 6.14 -23.36 -2.70
CA TYR A 107 4.72 -23.71 -2.81
C TYR A 107 3.82 -22.53 -3.15
N ALA A 108 4.36 -21.32 -3.24
CA ALA A 108 3.58 -20.17 -3.70
C ALA A 108 3.11 -20.40 -5.16
N PRO A 109 1.84 -20.06 -5.46
CA PRO A 109 1.19 -20.46 -6.71
C PRO A 109 1.68 -19.67 -7.94
N LEU A 110 2.17 -18.44 -7.75
CA LEU A 110 2.63 -17.60 -8.86
C LEU A 110 4.14 -17.72 -9.03
N THR A 111 4.61 -17.72 -10.27
CA THR A 111 6.02 -17.52 -10.62
C THR A 111 6.43 -16.05 -10.48
N PRO A 112 7.73 -15.72 -10.37
CA PRO A 112 8.20 -14.33 -10.40
C PRO A 112 7.66 -13.51 -11.58
N ASP A 113 7.62 -14.10 -12.78
CA ASP A 113 7.11 -13.44 -13.99
C ASP A 113 5.62 -13.09 -13.85
N GLN A 114 4.80 -14.02 -13.37
CA GLN A 114 3.39 -13.76 -13.07
C GLN A 114 3.21 -12.70 -11.97
N GLY A 115 4.07 -12.70 -10.96
CA GLY A 115 4.09 -11.70 -9.90
C GLY A 115 4.44 -10.29 -10.38
N ALA A 116 5.25 -10.19 -11.44
CA ALA A 116 5.68 -8.93 -12.03
C ALA A 116 4.62 -8.30 -12.93
N GLU A 117 3.62 -9.04 -13.40
CA GLU A 117 2.59 -8.54 -14.34
C GLU A 117 1.92 -7.26 -13.85
N THR A 118 1.40 -7.23 -12.62
CA THR A 118 0.70 -6.04 -12.10
C THR A 118 1.64 -4.85 -11.88
N PRO A 119 2.80 -5.00 -11.20
CA PRO A 119 3.75 -3.90 -11.06
C PRO A 119 4.23 -3.32 -12.40
N VAL A 120 4.55 -4.18 -13.37
CA VAL A 120 5.02 -3.77 -14.70
C VAL A 120 3.90 -3.06 -15.47
N TYR A 121 2.68 -3.59 -15.43
CA TYR A 121 1.53 -2.93 -16.03
C TYR A 121 1.31 -1.53 -15.45
N VAL A 122 1.32 -1.37 -14.12
CA VAL A 122 1.14 -0.06 -13.47
C VAL A 122 2.28 0.90 -13.82
N ALA A 123 3.50 0.41 -13.97
CA ALA A 123 4.66 1.21 -14.32
C ALA A 123 4.65 1.71 -15.78
N LEU A 124 4.10 0.91 -16.71
CA LEU A 124 4.24 1.13 -18.16
C LEU A 124 2.93 1.46 -18.88
N ALA A 125 1.76 1.24 -18.27
CA ALA A 125 0.48 1.48 -18.90
C ALA A 125 0.26 2.95 -19.28
N ASP A 126 -0.60 3.16 -20.28
CA ASP A 126 -1.01 4.51 -20.68
C ASP A 126 -1.55 5.29 -19.48
N SER A 127 -0.90 6.41 -19.17
CA SER A 127 -1.28 7.33 -18.10
C SER A 127 -2.74 7.77 -18.21
N LYS A 128 -3.32 7.93 -19.41
CA LYS A 128 -4.74 8.28 -19.56
C LYS A 128 -5.66 7.22 -18.98
N ARG A 129 -5.27 5.94 -19.06
CA ARG A 129 -6.05 4.80 -18.58
C ARG A 129 -5.98 4.63 -17.07
N ILE A 130 -4.80 4.82 -16.49
CA ILE A 130 -4.55 4.50 -15.07
C ILE A 130 -4.62 5.72 -14.14
N ARG A 131 -4.58 6.96 -14.65
CA ARG A 131 -4.50 8.16 -13.79
C ARG A 131 -5.72 8.39 -12.89
N ARG A 132 -6.90 7.93 -13.29
CA ARG A 132 -8.10 7.98 -12.44
C ARG A 132 -8.00 7.10 -11.18
N HIS A 133 -7.02 6.19 -11.15
CA HIS A 133 -6.75 5.23 -10.07
C HIS A 133 -5.48 5.61 -9.28
N ASN A 134 -5.07 6.89 -9.34
CA ASN A 134 -3.90 7.37 -8.61
C ASN A 134 -4.12 7.23 -7.09
N GLY A 135 -3.15 6.65 -6.40
CA GLY A 135 -3.21 6.35 -4.96
C GLY A 135 -3.97 5.06 -4.62
N GLU A 136 -4.56 4.36 -5.58
CA GLU A 136 -5.29 3.10 -5.31
C GLU A 136 -4.35 1.91 -5.12
N LEU A 137 -4.88 0.86 -4.48
CA LEU A 137 -4.25 -0.45 -4.38
C LEU A 137 -4.51 -1.23 -5.67
N TRP A 138 -3.53 -1.95 -6.19
CA TRP A 138 -3.66 -2.76 -7.38
C TRP A 138 -3.33 -4.22 -7.09
N LYS A 139 -4.08 -5.13 -7.71
CA LYS A 139 -3.84 -6.58 -7.69
C LYS A 139 -4.44 -7.18 -8.95
N GLN A 140 -3.75 -8.14 -9.58
CA GLN A 140 -4.24 -8.84 -10.77
C GLN A 140 -4.73 -7.88 -11.86
N LEU A 141 -3.89 -6.88 -12.19
CA LEU A 141 -4.15 -5.85 -13.20
C LEU A 141 -5.39 -4.96 -12.94
N LYS A 142 -5.98 -5.04 -11.75
CA LYS A 142 -7.18 -4.30 -11.38
C LYS A 142 -6.93 -3.39 -10.19
N PRO A 143 -7.49 -2.17 -10.22
CA PRO A 143 -7.56 -1.33 -9.04
C PRO A 143 -8.54 -1.92 -8.03
N LEU A 144 -8.20 -1.75 -6.76
CA LEU A 144 -8.98 -2.14 -5.59
C LEU A 144 -9.18 -0.90 -4.73
N LYS A 145 -10.42 -0.67 -4.31
CA LYS A 145 -10.68 0.26 -3.21
C LYS A 145 -10.12 -0.35 -1.94
N TRP A 146 -9.34 0.47 -1.23
CA TRP A 146 -8.76 0.13 0.06
C TRP A 146 -9.52 0.88 1.14
#